data_AF-U9U937-F1
#
_entry.id   AF-U9U937-F1
#
_cell.length_a   1.000
_cell.length_b   1.000
_cell.length_c   1.000
_cell.angle_alpha   90.00
_cell.angle_beta   90.00
_cell.angle_gamma   90.00
#
_symmetry.space_group_name_H-M   'P 1'
#
loop_
_entity.id
_entity.type
_entity.pdbx_description
1 polymer ?
#
loop_
_entity_poly.entity_id
_entity_poly.type
_entity_poly.pdbx_seq_one_letter_code
_entity_poly.pdbx_strand_id
1 'polypeptide(L)'
;MEEQLESLFEFLHDNNSDVRQIALKNLLEYTISTSQYQSLFKRNNMRPIIDLKNLCKDNTVTAHNAYKALVNLTSDDEIRKEMNDENFLKYLMTTITNREAILADIACMLLSNITKNELICVKILSLNVQPIQYLSNSTRAMDQLVDVFVKGLNRKYNKEAEFHFLASVFANVSMIPQGRRDFFLSSASYDNVAPISKLIIFTEHSNIIRRGGVISCIKNCCFEMDHHLDMLSEEKINILPYILLPLCGPEEFDTDDMEGMPDDIQLLPPEKKREPDSHLRITLLESLVLLTTTKQGRDILRQKKVYPVIRQMHLVEKDENVGEIIEKLVNLLMRDDEQSRDKINESQLDDYDDKIEEI
;
A
#
# COMPACT_ATOMS: atom_id res chain seq x y z
N MET A 1 -1.75 35.11 19.64
CA MET A 1 -1.21 33.79 19.26
C MET A 1 -1.03 33.70 17.75
N GLU A 2 -2.03 33.99 16.91
CA GLU A 2 -1.86 33.97 15.44
C GLU A 2 -0.70 34.83 14.94
N GLU A 3 -0.63 36.12 15.33
CA GLU A 3 0.47 37.03 14.95
C GLU A 3 1.87 36.52 15.37
N GLN A 4 1.93 35.78 16.49
CA GLN A 4 3.18 35.18 16.96
C GLN A 4 3.59 34.01 16.06
N LEU A 5 2.63 33.19 15.62
CA LEU A 5 2.87 32.10 14.69
C LEU A 5 3.24 32.62 13.29
N GLU A 6 2.62 33.71 12.85
CA GLU A 6 3.00 34.36 11.60
C GLU A 6 4.44 34.88 11.64
N SER A 7 4.82 35.51 12.76
CA SER A 7 6.21 35.95 12.97
C SER A 7 7.19 34.77 12.94
N LEU A 8 6.77 33.59 13.43
CA LEU A 8 7.59 32.38 13.40
C LEU A 8 7.74 31.80 11.98
N PHE A 9 6.76 31.98 11.09
CA PHE A 9 6.88 31.53 9.70
C PHE A 9 7.98 32.26 8.94
N GLU A 10 8.20 33.55 9.20
CA GLU A 10 9.29 34.32 8.57
C GLU A 10 10.67 33.74 8.93
N PHE A 11 10.82 33.10 10.08
CA PHE A 11 12.07 32.45 10.50
C PHE A 11 12.30 31.08 9.86
N LEU A 12 11.32 30.49 9.17
CA LEU A 12 11.49 29.19 8.49
C LEU A 12 12.45 29.27 7.30
N HIS A 13 12.64 30.45 6.72
CA HIS A 13 13.54 30.68 5.59
C HIS A 13 14.70 31.65 5.94
N ASP A 14 15.02 31.78 7.23
CA ASP A 14 16.18 32.54 7.69
C ASP A 14 17.49 31.92 7.17
N ASN A 15 18.55 32.71 6.99
CA ASN A 15 19.85 32.20 6.56
C ASN A 15 20.53 31.32 7.63
N ASN A 16 20.24 31.54 8.92
CA ASN A 16 20.82 30.79 10.03
C ASN A 16 20.04 29.49 10.31
N SER A 17 20.73 28.35 10.24
CA SER A 17 20.15 27.03 10.51
C SER A 17 19.58 26.89 11.92
N ASP A 18 20.21 27.51 12.92
CA ASP A 18 19.75 27.45 14.31
C ASP A 18 18.42 28.20 14.48
N VAL A 19 18.27 29.33 13.78
CA VAL A 19 17.03 30.12 13.78
C VAL A 19 15.90 29.31 13.14
N ARG A 20 16.14 28.72 11.97
CA ARG A 20 15.17 27.83 11.29
C ARG A 20 14.77 26.66 12.19
N GLN A 21 15.74 26.02 12.83
CA GLN A 21 15.51 24.88 13.72
C GLN A 21 14.65 25.25 14.93
N ILE A 22 14.95 26.38 15.59
CA ILE A 22 14.19 26.87 16.75
C ILE A 22 12.77 27.25 16.32
N ALA A 23 12.61 27.96 15.20
CA ALA A 23 11.30 28.36 14.69
C ALA A 23 10.44 27.12 14.40
N LEU A 24 10.97 26.17 13.63
CA LEU A 24 10.26 24.94 13.29
C LEU A 24 9.91 24.11 14.53
N LYS A 25 10.82 24.00 15.50
CA LYS A 25 10.56 23.28 16.76
C LYS A 25 9.35 23.86 17.51
N ASN A 26 9.22 25.19 17.56
CA ASN A 26 8.09 25.85 18.20
C ASN A 26 6.79 25.75 17.37
N LEU A 27 6.90 25.54 16.06
CA LEU A 27 5.73 25.39 15.18
C LEU A 27 5.13 23.98 15.19
N LEU A 28 5.89 22.95 15.59
CA LEU A 28 5.48 21.54 15.50
C LEU A 28 4.15 21.23 16.20
N GLU A 29 3.91 21.78 17.39
CA GLU A 29 2.68 21.50 18.15
C GLU A 29 1.41 22.01 17.45
N TYR A 30 1.57 22.96 16.52
CA TYR A 30 0.46 23.55 15.77
C TYR A 30 0.19 22.83 14.45
N THR A 31 0.99 21.83 14.08
CA THR A 31 0.85 21.07 12.82
C THR A 31 -0.17 19.94 12.90
N ILE A 32 -0.48 19.46 14.11
CA ILE A 32 -1.43 18.37 14.34
C ILE A 32 -2.84 18.76 13.88
N SER A 33 -3.62 17.79 13.41
CA SER A 33 -4.97 18.01 12.88
C SER A 33 -5.96 18.61 13.89
N THR A 34 -5.74 18.43 15.18
CA THR A 34 -6.58 18.99 16.25
C THR A 34 -6.23 20.44 16.61
N SER A 35 -5.16 21.00 16.03
CA SER A 35 -4.75 22.39 16.29
C SER A 35 -5.68 23.36 15.60
N GLN A 36 -6.29 24.29 16.36
CA GLN A 36 -7.09 25.39 15.78
C GLN A 36 -6.27 26.33 14.88
N TYR A 37 -4.93 26.26 14.95
CA TYR A 37 -4.01 27.09 14.18
C TYR A 37 -3.46 26.39 12.92
N GLN A 38 -3.89 25.17 12.62
CA GLN A 38 -3.38 24.43 11.46
C GLN A 38 -3.64 25.17 10.14
N SER A 39 -4.77 25.89 10.04
CA SER A 39 -5.13 26.69 8.86
C SER A 39 -4.14 27.82 8.56
N LEU A 40 -3.35 28.28 9.54
CA LEU A 40 -2.35 29.32 9.34
C LEU A 40 -1.24 28.89 8.37
N PHE A 41 -0.95 27.59 8.25
CA PHE A 41 0.04 27.06 7.32
C PHE A 41 -0.34 27.24 5.84
N LYS A 42 -1.60 27.60 5.56
CA LYS A 42 -2.10 27.90 4.22
C LYS A 42 -1.93 29.37 3.80
N ARG A 43 -1.57 30.25 4.74
CA ARG A 43 -1.42 31.70 4.48
C ARG A 43 -0.31 31.97 3.46
N ASN A 44 -0.37 33.17 2.87
CA ASN A 44 0.61 33.67 1.91
C ASN A 44 0.86 32.71 0.74
N ASN A 45 -0.22 32.16 0.16
CA ASN A 45 -0.18 31.19 -0.93
C ASN A 45 0.65 29.94 -0.56
N MET A 46 0.34 29.30 0.57
CA MET A 46 1.04 28.11 1.06
C MET A 46 2.54 28.31 1.32
N ARG A 47 2.99 29.55 1.58
CA ARG A 47 4.41 29.84 1.83
C ARG A 47 5.01 28.99 2.96
N PRO A 48 4.35 28.78 4.12
CA PRO A 48 4.87 27.90 5.16
C PRO A 48 5.11 26.47 4.66
N ILE A 49 4.25 25.95 3.79
CA ILE A 49 4.41 24.61 3.19
C ILE A 49 5.63 24.57 2.27
N ILE A 50 5.84 25.61 1.46
CA ILE A 50 7.02 25.73 0.59
C ILE A 50 8.30 25.79 1.42
N ASP A 51 8.32 26.55 2.51
CA ASP A 51 9.47 26.64 3.40
C ASP A 51 9.74 25.28 4.08
N LEU A 52 8.70 24.56 4.52
CA LEU A 52 8.83 23.20 5.06
C LEU A 52 9.40 22.21 4.03
N LYS A 53 8.97 22.26 2.76
CA LYS A 53 9.54 21.44 1.66
C LYS A 53 11.05 21.69 1.52
N ASN A 54 11.50 22.94 1.68
CA ASN A 54 12.91 23.30 1.63
C ASN A 54 13.68 22.83 2.86
N LEU A 55 13.08 22.95 4.06
CA LEU A 55 13.67 22.51 5.31
C LEU A 55 13.90 21.00 5.39
N CYS A 56 13.17 20.19 4.61
CA CYS A 56 13.47 18.76 4.45
C CYS A 56 14.88 18.50 3.91
N LYS A 57 15.54 19.48 3.28
CA LYS A 57 16.90 19.41 2.71
C LYS A 57 17.98 19.96 3.64
N ASP A 58 17.59 20.42 4.82
CA ASP A 58 18.49 20.98 5.83
C ASP A 58 19.24 19.86 6.59
N ASN A 59 19.96 20.22 7.65
CA ASN A 59 20.55 19.27 8.58
C ASN A 59 19.50 18.30 9.14
N THR A 60 19.94 17.11 9.54
CA THR A 60 19.07 15.99 9.92
C THR A 60 18.01 16.33 10.96
N VAL A 61 18.33 17.18 11.94
CA VAL A 61 17.39 17.54 13.02
C VAL A 61 16.27 18.44 12.49
N THR A 62 16.63 19.47 11.73
CA THR A 62 15.66 20.36 11.08
C THR A 62 14.83 19.61 10.05
N ALA A 63 15.46 18.79 9.20
CA ALA A 63 14.79 18.00 8.19
C ALA A 63 13.80 17.01 8.82
N HIS A 64 14.17 16.32 9.90
CA HIS A 64 13.27 15.43 10.63
C HIS A 64 12.01 16.16 11.11
N ASN A 65 12.17 17.34 11.71
CA ASN A 65 11.03 18.14 12.15
C ASN A 65 10.19 18.65 10.97
N ALA A 66 10.81 18.94 9.83
CA ALA A 66 10.09 19.39 8.64
C ALA A 66 9.23 18.25 8.07
N TYR A 67 9.80 17.05 7.96
CA TYR A 67 9.04 15.85 7.61
C TYR A 67 7.88 15.60 8.57
N LYS A 68 8.12 15.70 9.89
CA LYS A 68 7.06 15.53 10.90
C LYS A 68 5.93 16.54 10.74
N ALA A 69 6.28 17.82 10.50
CA ALA A 69 5.31 18.86 10.22
C ALA A 69 4.48 18.54 8.97
N LEU A 70 5.14 18.17 7.87
CA LEU A 70 4.47 17.84 6.60
C LEU A 70 3.59 16.59 6.70
N VAL A 71 4.03 15.54 7.41
CA VAL A 71 3.21 14.35 7.67
C VAL A 71 1.91 14.73 8.38
N ASN A 72 1.98 15.58 9.41
CA ASN A 72 0.78 16.03 10.12
C ASN A 72 -0.12 16.92 9.25
N LEU A 73 0.47 17.84 8.49
CA LEU A 73 -0.27 18.82 7.71
C LEU A 73 -0.92 18.22 6.45
N THR A 74 -0.38 17.12 5.91
CA THR A 74 -0.91 16.45 4.71
C THR A 74 -2.18 15.63 4.95
N SER A 75 -2.71 15.63 6.18
CA SER A 75 -4.10 15.23 6.42
C SER A 75 -5.08 16.16 5.72
N ASP A 76 -4.75 17.45 5.61
CA ASP A 76 -5.55 18.45 4.89
C ASP A 76 -5.40 18.31 3.37
N ASP A 77 -6.53 18.35 2.66
CA ASP A 77 -6.56 18.12 1.20
C ASP A 77 -5.92 19.24 0.38
N GLU A 78 -6.05 20.50 0.79
CA GLU A 78 -5.43 21.63 0.07
C GLU A 78 -3.91 21.61 0.24
N ILE A 79 -3.42 21.33 1.44
CA ILE A 79 -1.99 21.18 1.70
C ILE A 79 -1.44 19.96 0.94
N ARG A 80 -2.19 18.85 0.91
CA ARG A 80 -1.80 17.67 0.14
C ARG A 80 -1.68 17.97 -1.36
N LYS A 81 -2.59 18.75 -1.95
CA LYS A 81 -2.52 19.18 -3.36
C LYS A 81 -1.26 20.01 -3.65
N GLU A 82 -0.81 20.85 -2.70
CA GLU A 82 0.44 21.62 -2.80
C GLU A 82 1.71 20.74 -2.84
N MET A 83 1.60 19.45 -2.49
CA MET A 83 2.71 18.48 -2.59
C MET A 83 2.90 17.93 -4.01
N ASN A 84 2.03 18.28 -4.97
CA ASN A 84 2.14 17.89 -6.37
C ASN A 84 3.26 18.66 -7.14
N ASP A 85 4.44 18.74 -6.54
CA ASP A 85 5.64 19.40 -7.02
C ASP A 85 6.67 18.34 -7.44
N GLU A 86 6.98 18.30 -8.74
CA GLU A 86 7.90 17.30 -9.31
C GLU A 86 9.30 17.35 -8.67
N ASN A 87 9.80 18.54 -8.34
CA ASN A 87 11.13 18.68 -7.74
C ASN A 87 11.16 18.13 -6.32
N PHE A 88 10.10 18.39 -5.55
CA PHE A 88 9.96 17.85 -4.21
C PHE A 88 9.76 16.33 -4.24
N LEU A 89 8.96 15.80 -5.17
CA LEU A 89 8.80 14.36 -5.36
C LEU A 89 10.14 13.70 -5.71
N LYS A 90 10.93 14.24 -6.66
CA LYS A 90 12.28 13.72 -6.96
C LYS A 90 13.20 13.73 -5.74
N TYR A 91 13.09 14.76 -4.89
CA TYR A 91 13.84 14.83 -3.65
C TYR A 91 13.41 13.75 -2.64
N LEU A 92 12.11 13.53 -2.46
CA LEU A 92 11.58 12.43 -1.64
C LEU A 92 12.08 11.08 -2.14
N MET A 93 11.99 10.85 -3.46
CA MET A 93 12.49 9.63 -4.09
C MET A 93 13.96 9.39 -3.77
N THR A 94 14.79 10.41 -3.97
CA THR A 94 16.23 10.35 -3.67
C THR A 94 16.50 10.07 -2.20
N THR A 95 15.71 10.64 -1.30
CA THR A 95 15.85 10.42 0.15
C THR A 95 15.49 8.99 0.52
N ILE A 96 14.38 8.46 -0.01
CA ILE A 96 13.88 7.10 0.26
C ILE A 96 14.85 6.06 -0.29
N THR A 97 15.37 6.26 -1.50
CA THR A 97 16.25 5.27 -2.16
C THR A 97 17.72 5.41 -1.77
N ASN A 98 18.10 6.42 -0.99
CA ASN A 98 19.45 6.56 -0.47
C ASN A 98 19.73 5.54 0.65
N ARG A 99 20.77 4.73 0.44
CA ARG A 99 21.22 3.67 1.35
C ARG A 99 21.66 4.18 2.73
N GLU A 100 22.09 5.44 2.81
CA GLU A 100 22.63 6.08 4.02
C GLU A 100 21.65 7.07 4.66
N ALA A 101 20.46 7.25 4.08
CA ALA A 101 19.50 8.23 4.58
C ALA A 101 18.86 7.77 5.90
N ILE A 102 19.09 8.53 6.95
CA ILE A 102 18.47 8.33 8.28
C ILE A 102 16.96 8.61 8.24
N LEU A 103 16.52 9.50 7.34
CA LEU A 103 15.13 9.98 7.28
C LEU A 103 14.28 9.26 6.23
N ALA A 104 14.71 8.10 5.74
CA ALA A 104 13.99 7.39 4.68
C ALA A 104 12.58 6.95 5.12
N ASP A 105 12.41 6.43 6.35
CA ASP A 105 11.10 5.96 6.82
C ASP A 105 10.09 7.10 7.00
N ILE A 106 10.49 8.26 7.54
CA ILE A 106 9.58 9.42 7.65
C ILE A 106 9.28 10.05 6.29
N ALA A 107 10.20 9.94 5.32
CA ALA A 107 9.92 10.29 3.93
C ALA A 107 8.92 9.32 3.29
N CYS A 108 8.98 8.01 3.59
CA CYS A 108 7.95 7.04 3.19
C CYS A 108 6.58 7.38 3.81
N MET A 109 6.53 7.78 5.07
CA MET A 109 5.29 8.23 5.73
C MET A 109 4.67 9.46 5.04
N LEU A 110 5.51 10.44 4.69
CA LEU A 110 5.03 11.59 3.93
C LEU A 110 4.51 11.16 2.55
N LEU A 111 5.25 10.28 1.87
CA LEU A 111 4.86 9.76 0.56
C LEU A 111 3.52 9.00 0.62
N SER A 112 3.27 8.21 1.66
CA SER A 112 1.99 7.52 1.85
C SER A 112 0.82 8.47 2.06
N ASN A 113 1.04 9.60 2.75
CA ASN A 113 -0.02 10.59 2.93
C ASN A 113 -0.34 11.34 1.64
N ILE A 114 0.68 11.76 0.89
CA ILE A 114 0.48 12.56 -0.32
C ILE A 114 -0.04 11.73 -1.50
N THR A 115 0.24 10.43 -1.53
CA THR A 115 -0.29 9.51 -2.55
C THR A 115 -1.77 9.20 -2.39
N LYS A 116 -2.43 9.66 -1.32
CA LYS A 116 -3.91 9.72 -1.28
C LYS A 116 -4.50 10.64 -2.36
N ASN A 117 -3.69 11.51 -2.96
CA ASN A 117 -4.08 12.32 -4.10
C ASN A 117 -3.73 11.60 -5.43
N GLU A 118 -4.75 11.31 -6.24
CA GLU A 118 -4.58 10.58 -7.51
C GLU A 118 -3.60 11.26 -8.49
N LEU A 119 -3.58 12.59 -8.56
CA LEU A 119 -2.67 13.31 -9.47
C LEU A 119 -1.21 13.10 -9.07
N ILE A 120 -0.94 12.93 -7.78
CA ILE A 120 0.40 12.60 -7.28
C ILE A 120 0.76 11.15 -7.63
N CYS A 121 -0.18 10.20 -7.54
CA CYS A 121 0.01 8.82 -8.00
C CYS A 121 0.41 8.78 -9.49
N VAL A 122 -0.37 9.45 -10.36
CA VAL A 122 -0.08 9.55 -11.80
C VAL A 122 1.30 10.17 -12.05
N LYS A 123 1.65 11.22 -11.30
CA LYS A 123 2.95 11.88 -11.42
C LYS A 123 4.11 10.95 -11.03
N ILE A 124 4.01 10.20 -9.93
CA ILE A 124 5.08 9.29 -9.51
C ILE A 124 5.22 8.11 -10.47
N LEU A 125 4.11 7.60 -11.02
CA LEU A 125 4.12 6.52 -12.02
C LEU A 125 4.87 6.90 -13.31
N SER A 126 4.84 8.18 -13.68
CA SER A 126 5.51 8.73 -14.86
C SER A 126 6.88 9.36 -14.57
N LEU A 127 7.28 9.44 -13.30
CA LEU A 127 8.51 10.10 -12.89
C LEU A 127 9.74 9.28 -13.25
N ASN A 128 10.67 9.90 -13.98
CA ASN A 128 11.98 9.30 -14.29
C ASN A 128 13.06 9.80 -13.33
N VAL A 129 13.91 8.86 -12.90
CA VAL A 129 15.04 9.04 -11.99
C VAL A 129 16.26 8.30 -12.54
N GLN A 130 17.44 8.61 -12.00
CA GLN A 130 18.67 7.88 -12.37
C GLN A 130 18.67 6.49 -11.73
N PRO A 131 19.16 5.46 -12.43
CA PRO A 131 19.43 4.15 -11.83
C PRO A 131 20.36 4.27 -10.63
N ILE A 132 20.14 3.42 -9.62
CA ILE A 132 20.88 3.46 -8.36
C ILE A 132 21.64 2.16 -8.19
N GLN A 133 22.96 2.27 -8.12
CA GLN A 133 23.85 1.14 -7.93
C GLN A 133 23.45 0.33 -6.69
N TYR A 134 23.46 -0.99 -6.80
CA TYR A 134 23.04 -1.95 -5.76
C TYR A 134 21.55 -1.93 -5.40
N LEU A 135 20.76 -1.02 -5.96
CA LEU A 135 19.31 -0.95 -5.75
C LEU A 135 18.53 -1.34 -6.99
N SER A 136 18.64 -0.59 -8.08
CA SER A 136 17.77 -0.76 -9.26
C SER A 136 18.42 -0.23 -10.54
N ASN A 137 18.21 -0.94 -11.64
CA ASN A 137 18.59 -0.51 -12.98
C ASN A 137 17.46 0.26 -13.69
N SER A 138 16.26 0.33 -13.09
CA SER A 138 15.14 1.04 -13.70
C SER A 138 15.32 2.55 -13.61
N THR A 139 14.85 3.24 -14.66
CA THR A 139 14.72 4.70 -14.67
C THR A 139 13.37 5.16 -14.12
N ARG A 140 12.41 4.27 -13.87
CA ARG A 140 11.09 4.65 -13.32
C ARG A 140 11.19 4.75 -11.80
N ALA A 141 10.71 5.85 -11.24
CA ALA A 141 10.71 6.08 -9.80
C ALA A 141 9.98 4.96 -9.03
N MET A 142 8.80 4.54 -9.52
CA MET A 142 8.00 3.52 -8.85
C MET A 142 8.68 2.14 -8.82
N ASP A 143 9.42 1.76 -9.87
CA ASP A 143 10.21 0.51 -9.86
C ASP A 143 11.25 0.54 -8.75
N GLN A 144 11.94 1.68 -8.56
CA GLN A 144 12.92 1.82 -7.48
C GLN A 144 12.29 1.78 -6.08
N LEU A 145 11.04 2.23 -5.91
CA LEU A 145 10.30 2.09 -4.66
C LEU A 145 9.98 0.62 -4.37
N VAL A 146 9.55 -0.14 -5.38
CA VAL A 146 9.32 -1.58 -5.22
C VAL A 146 10.63 -2.29 -4.87
N ASP A 147 11.73 -1.94 -5.56
CA ASP A 147 13.04 -2.55 -5.29
C ASP A 147 13.55 -2.22 -3.88
N VAL A 148 13.40 -0.98 -3.39
CA VAL A 148 13.84 -0.63 -2.03
C VAL A 148 12.94 -1.24 -0.97
N PHE A 149 11.64 -1.38 -1.24
CA PHE A 149 10.72 -2.06 -0.34
C PHE A 149 11.08 -3.54 -0.14
N VAL A 150 11.48 -4.22 -1.21
CA VAL A 150 11.87 -5.65 -1.20
C VAL A 150 13.28 -5.81 -0.63
N LYS A 151 14.26 -5.07 -1.15
CA LYS A 151 15.68 -5.18 -0.75
C LYS A 151 15.96 -4.56 0.61
N GLY A 152 15.08 -3.67 1.07
CA GLY A 152 15.13 -3.02 2.38
C GLY A 152 14.63 -3.87 3.54
N LEU A 153 14.04 -5.05 3.28
CA LEU A 153 13.58 -5.96 4.32
C LEU A 153 14.66 -6.22 5.36
N ASN A 154 14.30 -6.17 6.65
CA ASN A 154 15.19 -6.38 7.78
C ASN A 154 16.44 -5.48 7.74
N ARG A 155 16.25 -4.21 7.35
CA ARG A 155 17.32 -3.21 7.22
C ARG A 155 18.53 -3.67 6.39
N LYS A 156 18.27 -4.50 5.36
CA LYS A 156 19.33 -5.09 4.55
C LYS A 156 19.97 -4.06 3.63
N TYR A 157 19.15 -3.22 2.99
CA TYR A 157 19.62 -2.14 2.13
C TYR A 157 20.15 -0.96 2.95
N ASN A 158 19.29 -0.33 3.76
CA ASN A 158 19.59 0.82 4.64
C ASN A 158 19.48 0.38 6.11
N LYS A 159 20.45 0.75 6.95
CA LYS A 159 20.51 0.33 8.37
C LYS A 159 19.59 1.11 9.31
N GLU A 160 19.06 2.22 8.85
CA GLU A 160 18.19 3.13 9.60
C GLU A 160 16.72 3.05 9.15
N ALA A 161 16.39 2.23 8.16
CA ALA A 161 15.05 2.21 7.54
C ALA A 161 14.51 0.82 7.23
N GLU A 162 13.19 0.65 7.41
CA GLU A 162 12.44 -0.60 7.18
C GLU A 162 11.41 -0.48 6.05
N PHE A 163 11.11 0.73 5.58
CA PHE A 163 10.28 1.03 4.41
C PHE A 163 8.82 0.54 4.48
N HIS A 164 8.27 0.29 5.67
CA HIS A 164 6.92 -0.27 5.82
C HIS A 164 5.84 0.58 5.13
N PHE A 165 5.91 1.90 5.23
CA PHE A 165 4.91 2.83 4.67
C PHE A 165 4.88 2.86 3.13
N LEU A 166 5.86 2.28 2.43
CA LEU A 166 5.74 2.10 0.98
C LEU A 166 4.61 1.14 0.62
N ALA A 167 4.22 0.22 1.51
CA ALA A 167 3.05 -0.63 1.30
C ALA A 167 1.76 0.20 1.12
N SER A 168 1.58 1.26 1.93
CA SER A 168 0.46 2.19 1.80
C SER A 168 0.55 3.02 0.51
N VAL A 169 1.77 3.38 0.07
CA VAL A 169 1.96 4.02 -1.25
C VAL A 169 1.47 3.11 -2.37
N PHE A 170 1.80 1.81 -2.32
CA PHE A 170 1.37 0.85 -3.33
C PHE A 170 -0.15 0.62 -3.30
N ALA A 171 -0.74 0.54 -2.11
CA ALA A 171 -2.19 0.50 -1.94
C ALA A 171 -2.86 1.71 -2.62
N ASN A 172 -2.43 2.95 -2.30
CA ASN A 172 -2.98 4.17 -2.92
C ASN A 172 -2.81 4.20 -4.45
N VAL A 173 -1.63 3.83 -4.95
CA VAL A 173 -1.36 3.82 -6.39
C VAL A 173 -2.19 2.77 -7.12
N SER A 174 -2.45 1.62 -6.50
CA SER A 174 -3.29 0.56 -7.09
C SER A 174 -4.79 0.91 -7.13
N MET A 175 -5.23 1.98 -6.46
CA MET A 175 -6.63 2.44 -6.57
C MET A 175 -6.95 3.00 -7.96
N ILE A 176 -5.96 3.56 -8.65
CA ILE A 176 -6.17 4.09 -10.01
C ILE A 176 -5.95 3.00 -11.09
N PRO A 177 -6.76 2.95 -12.17
CA PRO A 177 -6.63 1.95 -13.24
C PRO A 177 -5.23 1.90 -13.86
N GLN A 178 -4.59 3.06 -14.04
CA GLN A 178 -3.23 3.16 -14.56
C GLN A 178 -2.21 2.44 -13.65
N GLY A 179 -2.38 2.55 -12.32
CA GLY A 179 -1.51 1.86 -11.37
C GLY A 179 -1.68 0.35 -11.43
N ARG A 180 -2.90 -0.15 -11.62
CA ARG A 180 -3.14 -1.60 -11.75
C ARG A 180 -2.64 -2.15 -13.07
N ARG A 181 -3.16 -1.63 -14.18
CA ARG A 181 -2.96 -2.17 -15.54
C ARG A 181 -1.54 -1.92 -16.02
N ASP A 182 -1.08 -0.68 -15.93
CA ASP A 182 0.16 -0.25 -16.59
C ASP A 182 1.39 -0.37 -15.67
N PHE A 183 1.17 -0.66 -14.39
CA PHE A 183 2.25 -0.86 -13.42
C PHE A 183 2.20 -2.20 -12.72
N PHE A 184 1.28 -2.44 -11.77
CA PHE A 184 1.36 -3.61 -10.90
C PHE A 184 1.20 -4.96 -11.62
N LEU A 185 0.33 -5.03 -12.64
CA LEU A 185 0.03 -6.24 -13.40
C LEU A 185 0.86 -6.38 -14.70
N SER A 186 1.54 -5.33 -15.12
CA SER A 186 2.40 -5.34 -16.30
C SER A 186 3.84 -5.66 -15.93
N SER A 187 4.48 -6.55 -16.69
CA SER A 187 5.89 -6.89 -16.49
C SER A 187 6.77 -5.65 -16.68
N ALA A 188 7.60 -5.34 -15.69
CA ALA A 188 8.51 -4.21 -15.78
C ALA A 188 9.62 -4.51 -16.79
N SER A 189 10.01 -3.51 -17.61
CA SER A 189 10.96 -3.72 -18.71
C SER A 189 12.38 -4.05 -18.26
N TYR A 190 12.74 -3.75 -17.01
CA TYR A 190 14.11 -3.91 -16.50
C TYR A 190 14.39 -5.31 -15.94
N ASP A 191 13.36 -6.03 -15.48
CA ASP A 191 13.50 -7.37 -14.88
C ASP A 191 12.50 -8.40 -15.47
N ASN A 192 11.60 -7.98 -16.36
CA ASN A 192 10.52 -8.78 -16.97
C ASN A 192 9.57 -9.42 -15.95
N VAL A 193 9.38 -8.76 -14.79
CA VAL A 193 8.52 -9.27 -13.71
C VAL A 193 7.44 -8.24 -13.39
N ALA A 194 6.21 -8.68 -13.21
CA ALA A 194 5.11 -7.81 -12.75
C ALA A 194 5.39 -7.35 -11.30
N PRO A 195 5.41 -6.05 -11.00
CA PRO A 195 5.70 -5.53 -9.66
C PRO A 195 4.93 -6.19 -8.52
N ILE A 196 3.65 -6.53 -8.71
CA ILE A 196 2.83 -7.18 -7.68
C ILE A 196 3.40 -8.52 -7.22
N SER A 197 4.03 -9.30 -8.11
CA SER A 197 4.63 -10.60 -7.77
C SER A 197 5.81 -10.48 -6.79
N LYS A 198 6.43 -9.29 -6.70
CA LYS A 198 7.47 -8.98 -5.71
C LYS A 198 6.89 -8.58 -4.36
N LEU A 199 5.59 -8.24 -4.32
CA LEU A 199 4.90 -7.77 -3.12
C LEU A 199 4.15 -8.89 -2.40
N ILE A 200 3.57 -9.85 -3.12
CA ILE A 200 2.68 -10.89 -2.55
C ILE A 200 3.30 -11.69 -1.40
N ILE A 201 4.64 -11.84 -1.37
CA ILE A 201 5.34 -12.53 -0.28
C ILE A 201 5.19 -11.86 1.09
N PHE A 202 4.71 -10.62 1.15
CA PHE A 202 4.59 -9.83 2.38
C PHE A 202 3.20 -9.91 3.03
N THR A 203 2.27 -10.72 2.53
CA THR A 203 0.93 -10.88 3.13
C THR A 203 0.98 -11.45 4.56
N GLU A 204 2.03 -12.19 4.91
CA GLU A 204 2.27 -12.74 6.27
C GLU A 204 3.29 -11.91 7.08
N HIS A 205 3.64 -10.70 6.65
CA HIS A 205 4.68 -9.92 7.33
C HIS A 205 4.22 -9.45 8.73
N SER A 206 5.12 -9.54 9.73
CA SER A 206 4.82 -9.22 11.13
C SER A 206 4.35 -7.77 11.38
N ASN A 207 4.85 -6.82 10.60
CA ASN A 207 4.40 -5.42 10.62
C ASN A 207 3.07 -5.24 9.86
N ILE A 208 2.04 -4.71 10.57
CA ILE A 208 0.67 -4.54 10.06
C ILE A 208 0.57 -3.60 8.86
N ILE A 209 1.32 -2.50 8.85
CA ILE A 209 1.32 -1.53 7.73
C ILE A 209 1.83 -2.22 6.47
N ARG A 210 2.91 -3.00 6.60
CA ARG A 210 3.53 -3.71 5.47
C ARG A 210 2.59 -4.77 4.88
N ARG A 211 2.04 -5.66 5.70
CA ARG A 211 1.11 -6.69 5.20
C ARG A 211 -0.21 -6.09 4.74
N GLY A 212 -0.76 -5.12 5.48
CA GLY A 212 -2.04 -4.49 5.16
C GLY A 212 -2.01 -3.76 3.82
N GLY A 213 -1.01 -2.91 3.58
CA GLY A 213 -0.89 -2.21 2.30
C GLY A 213 -0.67 -3.15 1.11
N VAL A 214 0.03 -4.28 1.31
CA VAL A 214 0.20 -5.32 0.29
C VAL A 214 -1.12 -6.04 0.01
N ILE A 215 -1.86 -6.42 1.05
CA ILE A 215 -3.18 -7.05 0.94
C ILE A 215 -4.16 -6.12 0.22
N SER A 216 -4.21 -4.83 0.56
CA SER A 216 -5.01 -3.84 -0.14
C SER A 216 -4.58 -3.67 -1.61
N CYS A 217 -3.27 -3.67 -1.89
CA CYS A 217 -2.76 -3.61 -3.26
C CYS A 217 -3.19 -4.83 -4.10
N ILE A 218 -3.23 -6.03 -3.50
CA ILE A 218 -3.73 -7.26 -4.14
C ILE A 218 -5.22 -7.11 -4.44
N LYS A 219 -6.05 -6.75 -3.44
CA LYS A 219 -7.50 -6.53 -3.62
C LYS A 219 -7.75 -5.55 -4.77
N ASN A 220 -7.05 -4.41 -4.75
CA ASN A 220 -7.21 -3.39 -5.76
C ASN A 220 -6.88 -3.95 -7.15
N CYS A 221 -5.78 -4.70 -7.31
CA CYS A 221 -5.46 -5.36 -8.58
C CYS A 221 -6.55 -6.35 -9.05
N CYS A 222 -7.29 -6.99 -8.14
CA CYS A 222 -8.37 -7.92 -8.51
C CYS A 222 -9.57 -7.24 -9.20
N PHE A 223 -9.68 -5.91 -9.21
CA PHE A 223 -10.68 -5.22 -10.05
C PHE A 223 -10.39 -5.34 -11.55
N GLU A 224 -9.17 -5.73 -11.95
CA GLU A 224 -8.81 -5.94 -13.36
C GLU A 224 -9.19 -7.35 -13.83
N MET A 225 -10.48 -7.56 -14.14
CA MET A 225 -11.04 -8.85 -14.53
C MET A 225 -10.27 -9.55 -15.67
N ASP A 226 -9.84 -8.79 -16.68
CA ASP A 226 -9.11 -9.33 -17.83
C ASP A 226 -7.74 -9.91 -17.46
N HIS A 227 -7.21 -9.59 -16.27
CA HIS A 227 -5.93 -10.08 -15.75
C HIS A 227 -6.07 -11.22 -14.74
N HIS A 228 -7.29 -11.67 -14.41
CA HIS A 228 -7.49 -12.74 -13.40
C HIS A 228 -6.74 -14.03 -13.75
N LEU A 229 -6.68 -14.41 -15.03
CA LEU A 229 -5.92 -15.59 -15.46
C LEU A 229 -4.42 -15.43 -15.21
N ASP A 230 -3.88 -14.26 -15.49
CA ASP A 230 -2.46 -13.96 -15.28
C ASP A 230 -2.10 -13.89 -13.80
N MET A 231 -3.03 -13.35 -13.00
CA MET A 231 -2.94 -13.32 -11.55
C MET A 231 -2.93 -14.72 -10.94
N LEU A 232 -3.79 -15.62 -11.44
CA LEU A 232 -3.94 -16.99 -10.94
C LEU A 232 -2.95 -18.01 -11.54
N SER A 233 -2.21 -17.64 -12.57
CA SER A 233 -1.25 -18.53 -13.24
C SER A 233 0.04 -18.69 -12.42
N GLU A 234 0.44 -19.94 -12.19
CA GLU A 234 1.71 -20.31 -11.55
C GLU A 234 2.95 -19.88 -12.35
N GLU A 235 2.83 -19.77 -13.67
CA GLU A 235 3.91 -19.34 -14.56
C GLU A 235 4.05 -17.81 -14.64
N LYS A 236 3.08 -17.07 -14.08
CA LYS A 236 3.04 -15.60 -14.12
C LYS A 236 3.11 -15.02 -12.71
N ILE A 237 1.98 -14.61 -12.13
CA ILE A 237 1.98 -13.85 -10.87
C ILE A 237 1.79 -14.77 -9.67
N ASN A 238 1.00 -15.84 -9.80
CA ASN A 238 0.71 -16.81 -8.74
C ASN A 238 0.26 -16.18 -7.41
N ILE A 239 -0.77 -15.33 -7.42
CA ILE A 239 -1.20 -14.62 -6.19
C ILE A 239 -1.94 -15.52 -5.20
N LEU A 240 -2.56 -16.60 -5.69
CA LEU A 240 -3.54 -17.37 -4.91
C LEU A 240 -2.96 -17.94 -3.60
N PRO A 241 -1.77 -18.58 -3.57
CA PRO A 241 -1.20 -19.10 -2.34
C PRO A 241 -1.02 -18.01 -1.27
N TYR A 242 -0.65 -16.80 -1.70
CA TYR A 242 -0.40 -15.66 -0.81
C TYR A 242 -1.68 -14.99 -0.29
N ILE A 243 -2.81 -15.20 -0.95
CA ILE A 243 -4.14 -14.82 -0.43
C ILE A 243 -4.65 -15.88 0.55
N LEU A 244 -4.44 -17.17 0.26
CA LEU A 244 -4.95 -18.26 1.08
C LEU A 244 -4.15 -18.48 2.36
N LEU A 245 -2.82 -18.36 2.31
CA LEU A 245 -1.94 -18.64 3.44
C LEU A 245 -2.32 -17.84 4.71
N PRO A 246 -2.63 -16.53 4.66
CA PRO A 246 -3.11 -15.81 5.85
C PRO A 246 -4.49 -16.24 6.36
N LEU A 247 -5.32 -16.89 5.53
CA LEU A 247 -6.63 -17.41 5.91
C LEU A 247 -6.57 -18.82 6.52
N CYS A 248 -5.44 -19.51 6.37
CA CYS A 248 -5.19 -20.82 6.96
C CYS A 248 -4.84 -20.75 8.45
N GLY A 249 -5.35 -21.72 9.22
CA GLY A 249 -4.93 -21.99 10.59
C GLY A 249 -4.11 -23.28 10.69
N PRO A 250 -4.02 -23.88 11.90
CA PRO A 250 -3.25 -25.10 12.13
C PRO A 250 -4.01 -26.38 11.75
N GLU A 251 -5.19 -26.28 11.13
CA GLU A 251 -5.99 -27.43 10.75
C GLU A 251 -5.34 -28.21 9.60
N GLU A 252 -5.43 -29.53 9.67
CA GLU A 252 -4.99 -30.43 8.60
C GLU A 252 -6.12 -30.62 7.57
N PHE A 253 -5.74 -30.67 6.29
CA PHE A 253 -6.64 -31.06 5.21
C PHE A 253 -6.55 -32.58 4.99
N ASP A 254 -7.64 -33.21 4.55
CA ASP A 254 -7.56 -34.61 4.12
C ASP A 254 -6.85 -34.73 2.76
N THR A 255 -6.47 -35.96 2.39
CA THR A 255 -5.71 -36.21 1.16
C THR A 255 -6.45 -35.76 -0.11
N ASP A 256 -7.78 -35.82 -0.10
CA ASP A 256 -8.62 -35.51 -1.25
C ASP A 256 -8.78 -33.98 -1.43
N ASP A 257 -8.79 -33.23 -0.31
CA ASP A 257 -8.75 -31.77 -0.29
C ASP A 257 -7.35 -31.23 -0.59
N MET A 258 -6.28 -31.93 -0.21
CA MET A 258 -4.90 -31.57 -0.58
C MET A 258 -4.65 -31.72 -2.08
N GLU A 259 -5.26 -32.72 -2.74
CA GLU A 259 -5.12 -32.92 -4.19
C GLU A 259 -5.70 -31.73 -4.97
N GLY A 260 -4.82 -30.87 -5.49
CA GLY A 260 -5.16 -29.67 -6.27
C GLY A 260 -4.93 -28.35 -5.51
N MET A 261 -4.82 -28.39 -4.19
CA MET A 261 -4.47 -27.23 -3.35
C MET A 261 -3.05 -26.75 -3.66
N PRO A 262 -2.73 -25.44 -3.59
CA PRO A 262 -1.35 -24.98 -3.70
C PRO A 262 -0.43 -25.57 -2.63
N ASP A 263 0.78 -25.99 -3.04
CA ASP A 263 1.74 -26.67 -2.16
C ASP A 263 2.08 -25.86 -0.90
N ASP A 264 2.14 -24.52 -1.03
CA ASP A 264 2.46 -23.60 0.08
C ASP A 264 1.50 -23.68 1.27
N ILE A 265 0.30 -24.27 1.11
CA ILE A 265 -0.74 -24.32 2.13
C ILE A 265 -1.18 -25.74 2.54
N GLN A 266 -0.61 -26.80 1.95
CA GLN A 266 -1.01 -28.18 2.24
C GLN A 266 -0.53 -28.68 3.61
N LEU A 267 0.73 -28.41 3.97
CA LEU A 267 1.41 -28.96 5.15
C LEU A 267 1.91 -27.85 6.07
N LEU A 268 0.97 -27.13 6.69
CA LEU A 268 1.28 -26.02 7.57
C LEU A 268 1.71 -26.48 8.97
N PRO A 269 2.62 -25.76 9.63
CA PRO A 269 3.07 -26.12 10.98
C PRO A 269 1.96 -25.90 12.02
N PRO A 270 1.97 -26.61 13.15
CA PRO A 270 0.99 -26.42 14.24
C PRO A 270 0.93 -25.00 14.81
N GLU A 271 2.01 -24.24 14.68
CA GLU A 271 2.07 -22.84 15.12
C GLU A 271 1.43 -21.86 14.12
N LYS A 272 0.98 -22.33 12.95
CA LYS A 272 0.33 -21.48 11.94
C LYS A 272 -0.91 -20.83 12.53
N LYS A 273 -0.98 -19.51 12.39
CA LYS A 273 -2.12 -18.69 12.79
C LYS A 273 -2.71 -18.00 11.58
N ARG A 274 -4.03 -17.84 11.61
CA ARG A 274 -4.74 -16.94 10.70
C ARG A 274 -4.31 -15.50 10.96
N GLU A 275 -4.50 -14.65 9.96
CA GLU A 275 -4.39 -13.20 10.09
C GLU A 275 -5.25 -12.74 11.29
N PRO A 276 -4.65 -12.13 12.34
CA PRO A 276 -5.38 -11.74 13.53
C PRO A 276 -6.36 -10.58 13.32
N ASP A 277 -6.08 -9.68 12.38
CA ASP A 277 -6.90 -8.51 12.09
C ASP A 277 -8.10 -8.86 11.20
N SER A 278 -9.32 -8.63 11.67
CA SER A 278 -10.54 -9.00 10.92
C SER A 278 -10.73 -8.18 9.65
N HIS A 279 -10.29 -6.92 9.61
CA HIS A 279 -10.35 -6.11 8.40
C HIS A 279 -9.41 -6.64 7.31
N LEU A 280 -8.21 -7.11 7.68
CA LEU A 280 -7.32 -7.78 6.73
C LEU A 280 -7.89 -9.12 6.25
N ARG A 281 -8.55 -9.89 7.13
CA ARG A 281 -9.29 -11.11 6.72
C ARG A 281 -10.39 -10.79 5.71
N ILE A 282 -11.19 -9.74 5.93
CA ILE A 282 -12.20 -9.26 4.98
C ILE A 282 -11.55 -8.90 3.64
N THR A 283 -10.46 -8.13 3.64
CA THR A 283 -9.81 -7.68 2.41
C THR A 283 -9.26 -8.84 1.56
N LEU A 284 -8.74 -9.89 2.20
CA LEU A 284 -8.30 -11.12 1.55
C LEU A 284 -9.49 -11.90 0.95
N LEU A 285 -10.58 -12.03 1.70
CA LEU A 285 -11.80 -12.68 1.21
C LEU A 285 -12.44 -11.92 0.05
N GLU A 286 -12.46 -10.59 0.11
CA GLU A 286 -12.91 -9.73 -0.99
C GLU A 286 -12.05 -9.90 -2.24
N SER A 287 -10.73 -10.10 -2.08
CA SER A 287 -9.85 -10.44 -3.20
C SER A 287 -10.28 -11.75 -3.88
N LEU A 288 -10.66 -12.77 -3.09
CA LEU A 288 -11.21 -14.02 -3.63
C LEU A 288 -12.58 -13.81 -4.29
N VAL A 289 -13.47 -13.01 -3.69
CA VAL A 289 -14.77 -12.66 -4.27
C VAL A 289 -14.58 -11.99 -5.64
N LEU A 290 -13.68 -11.02 -5.75
CA LEU A 290 -13.35 -10.38 -7.03
C LEU A 290 -12.87 -11.41 -8.06
N LEU A 291 -11.98 -12.33 -7.68
CA LEU A 291 -11.50 -13.41 -8.56
C LEU A 291 -12.60 -14.40 -9.00
N THR A 292 -13.74 -14.48 -8.30
CA THR A 292 -14.91 -15.28 -8.75
C THR A 292 -15.76 -14.59 -9.83
N THR A 293 -15.43 -13.35 -10.23
CA THR A 293 -16.24 -12.59 -11.18
C THR A 293 -16.28 -13.25 -12.56
N THR A 294 -15.14 -13.76 -13.01
CA THR A 294 -15.06 -14.52 -14.26
C THR A 294 -15.36 -15.99 -14.04
N LYS A 295 -15.94 -16.65 -15.05
CA LYS A 295 -16.14 -18.12 -15.02
C LYS A 295 -14.82 -18.85 -14.80
N GLN A 296 -13.79 -18.48 -15.57
CA GLN A 296 -12.49 -19.12 -15.49
C GLN A 296 -11.84 -18.94 -14.12
N GLY A 297 -11.99 -17.75 -13.51
CA GLY A 297 -11.56 -17.52 -12.13
C GLY A 297 -12.25 -18.46 -11.15
N ARG A 298 -13.58 -18.63 -11.21
CA ARG A 298 -14.30 -19.64 -10.39
C ARG A 298 -13.78 -21.05 -10.59
N ASP A 299 -13.58 -21.46 -11.84
CA ASP A 299 -13.12 -22.80 -12.18
C ASP A 299 -11.72 -23.06 -11.62
N ILE A 300 -10.81 -22.09 -11.71
CA ILE A 300 -9.48 -22.18 -11.11
C ILE A 300 -9.56 -22.23 -9.58
N LEU A 301 -10.36 -21.37 -8.94
CA LEU A 301 -10.52 -21.37 -7.47
C LEU A 301 -11.11 -22.70 -6.95
N ARG A 302 -12.04 -23.31 -7.70
CA ARG A 302 -12.56 -24.66 -7.40
C ARG A 302 -11.49 -25.73 -7.58
N GLN A 303 -10.77 -25.70 -8.70
CA GLN A 303 -9.67 -26.63 -8.99
C GLN A 303 -8.57 -26.55 -7.93
N LYS A 304 -8.28 -25.35 -7.44
CA LYS A 304 -7.29 -25.06 -6.40
C LYS A 304 -7.80 -25.23 -4.97
N LYS A 305 -8.96 -25.87 -4.79
CA LYS A 305 -9.50 -26.26 -3.48
C LYS A 305 -9.60 -25.08 -2.50
N VAL A 306 -10.05 -23.93 -2.98
CA VAL A 306 -10.29 -22.75 -2.13
C VAL A 306 -11.40 -23.00 -1.11
N TYR A 307 -12.48 -23.70 -1.50
CA TYR A 307 -13.61 -23.96 -0.62
C TYR A 307 -13.23 -24.67 0.70
N PRO A 308 -12.44 -25.77 0.70
CA PRO A 308 -11.94 -26.38 1.93
C PRO A 308 -11.26 -25.39 2.91
N VAL A 309 -10.39 -24.49 2.41
CA VAL A 309 -9.72 -23.47 3.22
C VAL A 309 -10.75 -22.55 3.88
N ILE A 310 -11.69 -22.05 3.08
CA ILE A 310 -12.75 -21.13 3.54
C ILE A 310 -13.70 -21.82 4.51
N ARG A 311 -14.01 -23.10 4.31
CA ARG A 311 -14.81 -23.92 5.23
C ARG A 311 -14.13 -24.03 6.61
N GLN A 312 -12.83 -24.35 6.64
CA GLN A 312 -12.10 -24.43 7.92
C GLN A 312 -12.03 -23.07 8.63
N MET A 313 -11.80 -21.99 7.87
CA MET A 313 -11.86 -20.64 8.41
C MET A 313 -13.24 -20.32 9.02
N HIS A 314 -14.33 -20.63 8.31
CA HIS A 314 -15.69 -20.34 8.76
C HIS A 314 -16.03 -21.04 10.09
N LEU A 315 -15.62 -22.30 10.26
CA LEU A 315 -15.94 -23.08 11.46
C LEU A 315 -15.42 -22.46 12.77
N VAL A 316 -14.40 -21.61 12.70
CA VAL A 316 -13.76 -20.99 13.87
C VAL A 316 -13.88 -19.47 13.91
N GLU A 317 -14.41 -18.85 12.85
CA GLU A 317 -14.59 -17.41 12.76
C GLU A 317 -15.71 -16.93 13.70
N LYS A 318 -15.50 -15.78 14.32
CA LYS A 318 -16.42 -15.19 15.30
C LYS A 318 -16.89 -13.80 14.92
N ASP A 319 -16.20 -13.15 13.99
CA ASP A 319 -16.60 -11.84 13.47
C ASP A 319 -17.68 -12.03 12.41
N GLU A 320 -18.88 -11.51 12.69
CA GLU A 320 -20.04 -11.63 11.80
C GLU A 320 -19.78 -11.01 10.43
N ASN A 321 -19.05 -9.89 10.36
CA ASN A 321 -18.74 -9.23 9.09
C ASN A 321 -17.84 -10.11 8.22
N VAL A 322 -16.89 -10.84 8.83
CA VAL A 322 -16.06 -11.80 8.11
C VAL A 322 -16.92 -12.97 7.62
N GLY A 323 -17.83 -13.46 8.46
CA GLY A 323 -18.78 -14.52 8.11
C GLY A 323 -19.64 -14.19 6.89
N GLU A 324 -20.16 -12.97 6.80
CA GLU A 324 -20.96 -12.51 5.65
C GLU A 324 -20.18 -12.60 4.32
N ILE A 325 -18.90 -12.19 4.31
CA ILE A 325 -18.06 -12.27 3.11
C ILE A 325 -17.72 -13.73 2.78
N ILE A 326 -17.49 -14.58 3.78
CA ILE A 326 -17.31 -16.03 3.60
C ILE A 326 -18.54 -16.63 2.90
N GLU A 327 -19.74 -16.37 3.42
CA GLU A 327 -20.98 -16.91 2.83
C GLU A 327 -21.17 -16.44 1.39
N LYS A 328 -20.89 -15.16 1.12
CA LYS A 328 -20.91 -14.61 -0.25
C LYS A 328 -19.93 -15.35 -1.16
N LEU A 329 -18.69 -15.56 -0.73
CA LEU A 329 -17.67 -16.27 -1.50
C LEU A 329 -18.09 -17.72 -1.78
N VAL A 330 -18.60 -18.43 -0.76
CA VAL A 330 -19.08 -19.81 -0.90
C VAL A 330 -20.23 -19.88 -1.91
N ASN A 331 -21.20 -18.98 -1.81
CA ASN A 331 -22.32 -18.92 -2.76
C ASN A 331 -21.82 -18.72 -4.20
N LEU A 332 -20.83 -17.83 -4.41
CA LEU A 332 -20.24 -17.61 -5.74
C LEU A 332 -19.48 -18.83 -6.26
N LEU A 333 -18.75 -19.54 -5.40
CA LEU A 333 -18.07 -20.79 -5.76
C LEU A 333 -19.06 -21.93 -6.06
N MET A 334 -20.23 -21.96 -5.44
CA MET A 334 -21.25 -23.00 -5.64
C MET A 334 -22.21 -22.72 -6.82
N ARG A 335 -22.19 -21.52 -7.43
CA ARG A 335 -23.05 -21.21 -8.57
C ARG A 335 -22.82 -22.16 -9.76
N ASP A 336 -23.88 -22.81 -10.20
CA ASP A 336 -23.87 -23.63 -11.41
C ASP A 336 -23.68 -22.78 -12.67
N ASP A 337 -22.96 -23.37 -13.63
CA ASP A 337 -22.56 -22.70 -14.86
C ASP A 337 -23.74 -22.27 -15.75
N GLU A 338 -24.89 -22.94 -15.65
CA GLU A 338 -26.09 -22.60 -16.44
C GLU A 338 -26.79 -21.32 -15.96
N GLN A 339 -26.64 -20.96 -14.68
CA GLN A 339 -27.21 -19.75 -14.08
C GLN A 339 -26.30 -18.52 -14.24
N SER A 340 -25.11 -18.70 -14.82
CA SER A 340 -24.03 -17.70 -14.88
C SER A 340 -24.13 -16.71 -16.06
N ARG A 341 -25.25 -16.68 -16.80
CA ARG A 341 -25.46 -15.73 -17.92
C ARG A 341 -25.78 -14.31 -17.46
N ASP A 342 -26.11 -14.13 -16.18
CA ASP A 342 -26.23 -12.82 -15.60
C ASP A 342 -24.82 -12.36 -15.21
N LYS A 343 -24.31 -11.39 -15.97
CA LYS A 343 -23.14 -10.61 -15.57
C LYS A 343 -23.33 -10.22 -14.10
N ILE A 344 -22.29 -10.37 -13.27
CA ILE A 344 -22.27 -9.64 -12.01
C ILE A 344 -22.46 -8.17 -12.41
N ASN A 345 -23.62 -7.59 -12.11
CA ASN A 345 -23.87 -6.19 -12.41
C ASN A 345 -22.77 -5.39 -11.73
N GLU A 346 -22.18 -4.45 -12.46
CA GLU A 346 -21.21 -3.48 -11.92
C GLU A 346 -21.73 -2.85 -10.62
N SER A 347 -23.05 -2.76 -10.43
CA SER A 347 -23.70 -2.31 -9.20
C SER A 347 -23.42 -3.13 -7.92
N GLN A 348 -22.95 -4.38 -8.01
CA GLN A 348 -22.51 -5.16 -6.83
C GLN A 348 -21.03 -4.95 -6.50
N LEU A 349 -20.27 -4.34 -7.42
CA LEU A 349 -18.89 -3.90 -7.23
C LEU A 349 -18.87 -2.48 -6.64
N ASP A 350 -19.84 -1.63 -6.99
CA ASP A 350 -19.99 -0.27 -6.46
C ASP A 350 -20.11 -0.25 -4.91
N ASP A 351 -20.75 -1.26 -4.30
CA ASP A 351 -20.82 -1.41 -2.83
C ASP A 351 -19.44 -1.61 -2.17
N TYR A 352 -18.42 -2.01 -2.93
CA TYR A 352 -17.04 -2.20 -2.45
C TYR A 352 -16.13 -0.98 -2.68
N ASP A 353 -16.47 -0.09 -3.61
CA ASP A 353 -15.74 1.15 -3.85
C ASP A 353 -16.01 2.18 -2.74
N ASP A 354 -17.24 2.19 -2.19
CA ASP A 354 -17.69 3.13 -1.14
C ASP A 354 -17.20 2.78 0.29
N LYS A 355 -16.54 1.63 0.50
CA LYS A 355 -16.14 1.12 1.84
C LYS A 355 -14.64 0.91 2.04
N ILE A 356 -13.79 1.69 1.36
CA ILE A 356 -12.37 1.76 1.71
C ILE A 356 -12.23 2.61 2.99
N GLU A 357 -12.56 2.03 4.15
CA GLU A 357 -12.14 2.60 5.43
C GLU A 357 -10.65 2.31 5.62
N GLU A 358 -9.88 3.38 5.78
CA GLU A 358 -8.42 3.37 5.90
C GLU A 358 -7.95 2.52 7.10
N ILE A 359 -6.93 1.67 6.89
CA ILE A 359 -6.15 1.02 7.96
C ILE A 359 -5.10 1.99 8.51
#